data_AF-A0A2E8Q1X6-F1
#
_entry.id   AF-A0A2E8Q1X6-F1
#
_cell.length_a   1.000
_cell.length_b   1.000
_cell.length_c   1.000
_cell.angle_alpha   90.00
_cell.angle_beta   90.00
_cell.angle_gamma   90.00
#
_symmetry.space_group_name_H-M   'P 1'
#
loop_
_entity.id
_entity.type
_entity.pdbx_description
1 polymer ?
#
loop_
_entity_poly.entity_id
_entity_poly.type
_entity_poly.pdbx_seq_one_letter_code
_entity_poly.pdbx_strand_id
1 'polypeptide(L)'
;MSDSQQSLLSRIKQNLELVATVLLGLGTILAAFAAYQSALWGGNCLTAYNQAVIKFGDANREYLNGALATSFDTMVYLEYLREDPRTAADVDKMISKDMVRAISWADNSYDKKLGALEYGEEAKIESELEAKWEEFDELDENSEDREKVLASIYELESKIAYLPFLESPRYKVARRSPGDALAKEAQAKMEEGIKANQIGDAFTLITVYFTIALFFAGLAAVLREDRTRLMLLGLSGLVFLFSLLRMVLLPFA
;
A
#
# COMPACT_ATOMS: atom_id res chain seq x y z
N MET A 1 -27.20 54.03 40.68
CA MET A 1 -26.54 53.72 39.38
C MET A 1 -26.58 54.99 38.56
N SER A 2 -25.44 55.55 38.15
CA SER A 2 -25.43 56.78 37.34
C SER A 2 -25.96 56.51 35.92
N ASP A 3 -26.52 57.53 35.25
CA ASP A 3 -26.98 57.44 33.85
C ASP A 3 -25.89 56.92 32.90
N SER A 4 -24.61 57.18 33.22
CA SER A 4 -23.47 56.63 32.49
C SER A 4 -23.35 55.10 32.59
N GLN A 5 -23.67 54.49 33.73
CA GLN A 5 -23.63 53.03 33.89
C GLN A 5 -24.78 52.33 33.16
N GLN A 6 -25.98 52.94 33.13
CA GLN A 6 -27.12 52.37 32.40
C GLN A 6 -26.92 52.42 30.88
N SER A 7 -26.35 53.51 30.36
CA SER A 7 -25.95 53.69 28.95
C SER A 7 -24.88 52.69 28.49
N LEU A 8 -23.89 52.39 29.34
CA LEU A 8 -22.84 51.42 29.01
C LEU A 8 -23.38 49.98 28.96
N LEU A 9 -24.24 49.60 29.90
CA LEU A 9 -24.82 48.25 29.95
C LEU A 9 -25.74 47.98 28.75
N SER A 10 -26.54 48.95 28.30
CA SER A 10 -27.40 48.78 27.12
C SER A 10 -26.59 48.61 25.83
N ARG A 11 -25.53 49.41 25.64
CA ARG A 11 -24.60 49.27 24.50
C ARG A 11 -23.92 47.91 24.47
N ILE A 12 -23.46 47.41 25.63
CA ILE A 12 -22.86 46.08 25.73
C ILE A 12 -23.87 45.00 25.32
N LYS A 13 -25.12 45.09 25.78
CA LYS A 13 -26.15 44.11 25.43
C LYS A 13 -26.45 44.08 23.93
N GLN A 14 -26.56 45.25 23.31
CA GLN A 14 -26.84 45.39 21.88
C GLN A 14 -25.67 44.88 21.02
N ASN A 15 -24.43 45.15 21.45
CA ASN A 15 -23.23 44.62 20.78
C ASN A 15 -23.14 43.09 20.88
N LEU A 16 -23.55 42.49 22.01
CA LEU A 16 -23.55 41.04 22.17
C LEU A 16 -24.56 40.33 21.26
N GLU A 17 -25.74 40.93 21.03
CA GLU A 17 -26.73 40.40 20.09
C GLU A 17 -26.25 40.47 18.64
N LEU A 18 -25.60 41.58 18.26
CA LEU A 18 -24.99 41.73 16.95
C LEU A 18 -23.90 40.69 16.73
N VAL A 19 -22.99 40.52 17.70
CA VAL A 19 -21.91 39.54 17.63
C VAL A 19 -22.46 38.12 17.51
N ALA A 20 -23.48 37.76 18.30
CA ALA A 20 -24.12 36.44 18.21
C ALA A 20 -24.70 36.18 16.81
N THR A 21 -25.41 37.17 16.26
CA THR A 21 -26.02 37.08 14.92
C THR A 21 -24.97 36.95 13.82
N VAL A 22 -23.89 37.73 13.92
CA VAL A 22 -22.77 37.69 12.96
C VAL A 22 -22.03 36.35 13.03
N LEU A 23 -21.76 35.83 14.24
CA LEU A 23 -21.15 34.51 14.41
C LEU A 23 -22.02 33.39 13.84
N LEU A 24 -23.34 33.47 14.04
CA LEU A 24 -24.30 32.51 13.47
C LEU A 24 -24.29 32.55 11.93
N GLY A 25 -24.37 33.73 11.33
CA GLY A 25 -24.36 33.89 9.87
C GLY A 25 -23.05 33.45 9.24
N LEU A 26 -21.92 34.02 9.69
CA LEU A 26 -20.59 33.71 9.15
C LEU A 26 -20.20 32.25 9.41
N GLY A 27 -20.50 31.72 10.59
CA GLY A 27 -20.18 30.34 10.94
C GLY A 27 -20.91 29.35 10.05
N THR A 28 -22.16 29.65 9.68
CA THR A 28 -22.93 28.78 8.76
C THR A 28 -22.30 28.75 7.37
N ILE A 29 -21.88 29.91 6.86
CA ILE A 29 -21.22 30.01 5.55
C ILE A 29 -19.87 29.27 5.56
N LEU A 30 -19.05 29.47 6.60
CA LEU A 30 -17.75 28.83 6.72
C LEU A 30 -17.87 27.31 6.94
N ALA A 31 -18.86 26.85 7.71
CA ALA A 31 -19.17 25.43 7.86
C ALA A 31 -19.57 24.80 6.52
N ALA A 32 -20.45 25.48 5.75
CA ALA A 32 -20.83 25.02 4.43
C ALA A 32 -19.64 24.97 3.46
N PHE A 33 -18.75 25.96 3.52
CA PHE A 33 -17.53 25.98 2.72
C PHE A 33 -16.55 24.87 3.11
N ALA A 34 -16.38 24.61 4.41
CA ALA A 34 -15.55 23.50 4.89
C ALA A 34 -16.12 22.14 4.44
N ALA A 35 -17.44 21.95 4.52
CA ALA A 35 -18.10 20.75 4.02
C ALA A 35 -17.90 20.56 2.51
N TYR A 36 -17.98 21.64 1.72
CA TYR A 36 -17.70 21.62 0.29
C TYR A 36 -16.23 21.22 0.00
N GLN A 37 -15.27 21.79 0.74
CA GLN A 37 -13.86 21.43 0.61
C GLN A 37 -13.58 19.97 0.97
N SER A 38 -14.23 19.45 2.01
CA SER A 38 -14.17 18.02 2.34
C SER A 38 -14.63 17.14 1.17
N ALA A 39 -15.75 17.50 0.53
CA ALA A 39 -16.27 16.77 -0.63
C ALA A 39 -15.33 16.80 -1.85
N LEU A 40 -14.67 17.94 -2.13
CA LEU A 40 -13.69 18.04 -3.21
C LEU A 40 -12.48 17.14 -2.97
N TRP A 41 -11.91 17.19 -1.77
CA TRP A 41 -10.81 16.31 -1.37
C TRP A 41 -11.21 14.83 -1.38
N GLY A 42 -12.47 14.52 -1.03
CA GLY A 42 -13.05 13.18 -1.19
C GLY A 42 -13.07 12.70 -2.64
N GLY A 43 -13.37 13.58 -3.60
CA GLY A 43 -13.28 13.28 -5.03
C GLY A 43 -11.85 13.00 -5.50
N ASN A 44 -10.88 13.79 -5.04
CA ASN A 44 -9.45 13.59 -5.33
C ASN A 44 -8.95 12.26 -4.75
N CYS A 45 -9.32 11.96 -3.50
CA CYS A 45 -9.05 10.69 -2.82
C CYS A 45 -9.56 9.49 -3.63
N LEU A 46 -10.85 9.52 -4.00
CA LEU A 46 -11.48 8.44 -4.77
C LEU A 46 -10.80 8.22 -6.12
N THR A 47 -10.45 9.31 -6.82
CA THR A 47 -9.75 9.24 -8.11
C THR A 47 -8.38 8.59 -7.96
N ALA A 48 -7.59 9.02 -6.98
CA ALA A 48 -6.26 8.48 -6.72
C ALA A 48 -6.30 7.01 -6.31
N TYR A 49 -7.25 6.61 -5.45
CA TYR A 49 -7.44 5.21 -5.07
C TYR A 49 -7.86 4.33 -6.25
N ASN A 50 -8.79 4.78 -7.09
CA ASN A 50 -9.17 4.04 -8.29
C ASN A 50 -7.97 3.82 -9.22
N GLN A 51 -7.15 4.85 -9.43
CA GLN A 51 -5.91 4.72 -10.21
C GLN A 51 -4.92 3.74 -9.57
N ALA A 52 -4.76 3.78 -8.24
CA ALA A 52 -3.89 2.86 -7.51
C ALA A 52 -4.33 1.41 -7.67
N VAL A 53 -5.64 1.13 -7.51
CA VAL A 53 -6.19 -0.23 -7.66
C VAL A 53 -6.00 -0.77 -9.07
N ILE A 54 -6.26 0.05 -10.11
CA ILE A 54 -6.03 -0.34 -11.51
C ILE A 54 -4.55 -0.71 -11.71
N LYS A 55 -3.63 0.15 -11.26
CA LYS A 55 -2.18 -0.07 -11.40
C LYS A 55 -1.69 -1.29 -10.62
N PHE A 56 -2.25 -1.58 -9.45
CA PHE A 56 -1.98 -2.83 -8.73
C PHE A 56 -2.49 -4.05 -9.49
N GLY A 57 -3.66 -3.95 -10.14
CA GLY A 57 -4.16 -4.98 -11.04
C GLY A 57 -3.19 -5.27 -12.20
N ASP A 58 -2.70 -4.21 -12.84
CA ASP A 58 -1.70 -4.32 -13.92
C ASP A 58 -0.38 -4.92 -13.41
N ALA A 59 0.09 -4.50 -12.23
CA ALA A 59 1.29 -5.06 -11.61
C ALA A 59 1.16 -6.56 -11.33
N ASN A 60 0.02 -6.98 -10.77
CA ASN A 60 -0.27 -8.38 -10.50
C ASN A 60 -0.34 -9.20 -11.79
N ARG A 61 -0.92 -8.63 -12.86
CA ARG A 61 -0.91 -9.26 -14.19
C ARG A 61 0.52 -9.49 -14.69
N GLU A 62 1.40 -8.51 -14.56
CA GLU A 62 2.81 -8.66 -14.97
C GLU A 62 3.57 -9.66 -14.11
N TYR A 63 3.32 -9.72 -12.80
CA TYR A 63 3.92 -10.76 -11.95
C TYR A 63 3.46 -12.16 -12.35
N LEU A 64 2.18 -12.35 -12.67
CA LEU A 64 1.65 -13.63 -13.14
C LEU A 64 2.23 -14.00 -14.51
N ASN A 65 2.35 -13.05 -15.44
CA ASN A 65 3.00 -13.27 -16.73
C ASN A 65 4.47 -13.68 -16.54
N GLY A 66 5.20 -13.00 -15.65
CA GLY A 66 6.59 -13.33 -15.32
C GLY A 66 6.73 -14.72 -14.71
N ALA A 67 5.85 -15.11 -13.81
CA ALA A 67 5.81 -16.44 -13.20
C ALA A 67 5.50 -17.53 -14.25
N LEU A 68 4.47 -17.34 -15.08
CA LEU A 68 4.10 -18.27 -16.16
C LEU A 68 5.23 -18.45 -17.17
N ALA A 69 5.88 -17.36 -17.56
CA ALA A 69 7.02 -17.41 -18.46
C ALA A 69 8.22 -18.12 -17.82
N THR A 70 8.40 -18.00 -16.50
CA THR A 70 9.43 -18.72 -15.76
C THR A 70 9.16 -20.23 -15.75
N SER A 71 7.91 -20.64 -15.52
CA SER A 71 7.52 -22.04 -15.60
C SER A 71 7.71 -22.62 -17.00
N PHE A 72 7.32 -21.87 -18.04
CA PHE A 72 7.53 -22.28 -19.43
C PHE A 72 9.01 -22.39 -19.78
N ASP A 73 9.83 -21.40 -19.43
CA ASP A 73 11.28 -21.45 -19.66
C ASP A 73 11.93 -22.63 -18.93
N THR A 74 11.46 -22.96 -17.72
CA THR A 74 11.95 -24.13 -16.97
C THR A 74 11.65 -25.42 -17.69
N MET A 75 10.43 -25.56 -18.23
CA MET A 75 10.06 -26.73 -19.04
C MET A 75 10.93 -26.84 -20.31
N VAL A 76 11.14 -25.74 -21.01
CA VAL A 76 12.01 -25.67 -22.20
C VAL A 76 13.47 -26.00 -21.84
N TYR A 77 13.95 -25.55 -20.68
CA TYR A 77 15.31 -25.80 -20.22
C TYR A 77 15.53 -27.28 -19.88
N LEU A 78 14.57 -27.89 -19.17
CA LEU A 78 14.63 -29.32 -18.86
C LEU A 78 14.58 -30.17 -20.13
N GLU A 79 13.79 -29.78 -21.13
CA GLU A 79 13.76 -30.48 -22.43
C GLU A 79 15.07 -30.26 -23.22
N TYR A 80 15.68 -29.08 -23.12
CA TYR A 80 16.99 -28.80 -23.70
C TYR A 80 18.09 -29.73 -23.16
N LEU A 81 18.08 -30.00 -21.85
CA LEU A 81 19.06 -30.89 -21.20
C LEU A 81 18.91 -32.37 -21.59
N ARG A 82 17.81 -32.77 -22.23
CA ARG A 82 17.50 -34.17 -22.54
C ARG A 82 18.27 -34.74 -23.75
N GLU A 83 19.02 -33.91 -24.49
CA GLU A 83 19.88 -34.29 -25.64
C GLU A 83 19.23 -35.17 -26.74
N ASP A 84 17.92 -35.04 -27.02
CA ASP A 84 17.28 -35.71 -28.17
C ASP A 84 17.44 -34.87 -29.47
N PRO A 85 18.09 -35.38 -30.52
CA PRO A 85 18.36 -34.63 -31.75
C PRO A 85 17.10 -34.24 -32.55
N ARG A 86 15.95 -34.89 -32.36
CA ARG A 86 14.68 -34.48 -33.00
C ARG A 86 14.05 -33.29 -32.29
N THR A 87 14.28 -33.17 -30.99
CA THR A 87 13.66 -32.15 -30.13
C THR A 87 14.52 -30.90 -30.00
N ALA A 88 15.85 -31.03 -30.11
CA ALA A 88 16.81 -29.93 -30.02
C ALA A 88 16.54 -28.77 -31.00
N ALA A 89 16.17 -29.07 -32.26
CA ALA A 89 15.91 -28.05 -33.28
C ALA A 89 14.61 -27.25 -33.05
N ASP A 90 13.65 -27.83 -32.33
CA ASP A 90 12.40 -27.15 -31.98
C ASP A 90 12.51 -26.42 -30.64
N VAL A 91 13.26 -26.98 -29.69
CA VAL A 91 13.61 -26.33 -28.42
C VAL A 91 14.39 -25.04 -28.67
N ASP A 92 15.37 -25.03 -29.57
CA ASP A 92 16.17 -23.83 -29.91
C ASP A 92 15.29 -22.64 -30.35
N LYS A 93 14.18 -22.92 -31.04
CA LYS A 93 13.21 -21.88 -31.49
C LYS A 93 12.33 -21.37 -30.35
N MET A 94 12.20 -22.10 -29.25
CA MET A 94 11.36 -21.77 -28.10
C MET A 94 12.12 -21.01 -27.00
N ILE A 95 13.45 -21.01 -27.03
CA ILE A 95 14.29 -20.33 -26.02
C ILE A 95 14.14 -18.81 -26.16
N SER A 96 13.73 -18.16 -25.07
CA SER A 96 13.62 -16.69 -25.03
C SER A 96 14.98 -16.02 -25.00
N LYS A 97 15.08 -14.76 -25.48
CA LYS A 97 16.35 -14.00 -25.45
C LYS A 97 16.94 -13.85 -24.04
N ASP A 98 16.09 -13.73 -23.04
CA ASP A 98 16.51 -13.61 -21.65
C ASP A 98 16.97 -14.97 -21.08
N MET A 99 16.34 -16.06 -21.53
CA MET A 99 16.80 -17.41 -21.25
C MET A 99 18.17 -17.69 -21.90
N VAL A 100 18.41 -17.35 -23.18
CA VAL A 100 19.75 -17.51 -23.82
C VAL A 100 20.87 -16.86 -23.00
N ARG A 101 20.64 -15.62 -22.52
CA ARG A 101 21.63 -14.91 -21.69
C ARG A 101 21.79 -15.52 -20.30
N ALA A 102 20.72 -16.08 -19.76
CA ALA A 102 20.75 -16.75 -18.47
C ALA A 102 21.44 -18.12 -18.58
N ILE A 103 21.29 -18.83 -19.70
CA ILE A 103 22.03 -20.05 -20.05
C ILE A 103 23.52 -19.73 -20.22
N SER A 104 23.91 -18.66 -20.92
CA SER A 104 25.34 -18.34 -21.05
C SER A 104 26.01 -17.92 -19.73
N TRP A 105 25.25 -17.29 -18.83
CA TRP A 105 25.67 -17.09 -17.43
C TRP A 105 25.71 -18.42 -16.67
N ALA A 106 24.75 -19.30 -16.95
CA ALA A 106 24.63 -20.62 -16.35
C ALA A 106 25.82 -21.50 -16.71
N ASP A 107 26.22 -21.64 -17.97
CA ASP A 107 27.36 -22.50 -18.36
C ASP A 107 28.62 -22.13 -17.56
N ASN A 108 28.93 -20.83 -17.44
CA ASN A 108 30.06 -20.35 -16.65
C ASN A 108 29.92 -20.59 -15.13
N SER A 109 28.70 -20.73 -14.62
CA SER A 109 28.39 -20.93 -13.20
C SER A 109 28.21 -22.41 -12.85
N TYR A 110 27.67 -23.19 -13.78
CA TYR A 110 27.47 -24.63 -13.79
C TYR A 110 28.82 -25.32 -13.86
N ASP A 111 29.69 -24.95 -14.81
CA ASP A 111 31.06 -25.49 -14.90
C ASP A 111 31.86 -25.25 -13.61
N LYS A 112 31.62 -24.12 -12.93
CA LYS A 112 32.23 -23.82 -11.62
C LYS A 112 31.68 -24.66 -10.48
N LYS A 113 30.38 -25.00 -10.49
CA LYS A 113 29.76 -25.90 -9.50
C LYS A 113 30.13 -27.36 -9.76
N LEU A 114 30.09 -27.80 -11.02
CA LEU A 114 30.50 -29.14 -11.45
C LEU A 114 31.99 -29.38 -11.15
N GLY A 115 32.84 -28.39 -11.43
CA GLY A 115 34.26 -28.45 -11.07
C GLY A 115 34.54 -28.36 -9.57
N ALA A 116 33.53 -28.03 -8.75
CA ALA A 116 33.61 -28.06 -7.29
C ALA A 116 33.12 -29.40 -6.68
N LEU A 117 32.42 -30.24 -7.45
CA LEU A 117 32.05 -31.61 -7.07
C LEU A 117 33.13 -32.56 -7.59
N GLU A 118 33.71 -33.40 -6.72
CA GLU A 118 34.66 -34.43 -7.17
C GLU A 118 33.96 -35.51 -8.01
N TYR A 119 34.69 -36.11 -8.97
CA TYR A 119 34.17 -37.19 -9.82
C TYR A 119 33.63 -38.35 -8.96
N GLY A 120 32.33 -38.63 -9.07
CA GLY A 120 31.65 -39.69 -8.33
C GLY A 120 30.98 -39.26 -7.02
N GLU A 121 31.04 -37.99 -6.62
CA GLU A 121 30.23 -37.46 -5.51
C GLU A 121 28.74 -37.34 -5.88
N GLU A 122 28.44 -37.00 -7.13
CA GLU A 122 27.07 -36.92 -7.65
C GLU A 122 26.33 -38.27 -7.53
N ALA A 123 26.96 -39.35 -7.99
CA ALA A 123 26.41 -40.71 -7.87
C ALA A 123 26.20 -41.17 -6.43
N LYS A 124 27.02 -40.66 -5.48
CA LYS A 124 26.80 -40.93 -4.05
C LYS A 124 25.58 -40.18 -3.52
N ILE A 125 25.42 -38.91 -3.90
CA ILE A 125 24.27 -38.10 -3.48
C ILE A 125 22.99 -38.65 -4.08
N GLU A 126 22.99 -39.07 -5.35
CA GLU A 126 21.84 -39.70 -6.00
C GLU A 126 21.45 -41.02 -5.32
N SER A 127 22.43 -41.88 -5.01
CA SER A 127 22.17 -43.13 -4.28
C SER A 127 21.64 -42.89 -2.87
N GLU A 128 22.13 -41.85 -2.18
CA GLU A 128 21.64 -41.47 -0.85
C GLU A 128 20.23 -40.89 -0.92
N LEU A 129 19.93 -40.11 -1.97
CA LEU A 129 18.61 -39.56 -2.22
C LEU A 129 17.57 -40.66 -2.48
N GLU A 130 17.92 -41.66 -3.29
CA GLU A 130 17.05 -42.79 -3.62
C GLU A 130 16.69 -43.60 -2.36
N ALA A 131 17.68 -43.88 -1.51
CA ALA A 131 17.45 -44.54 -0.22
C ALA A 131 16.56 -43.70 0.73
N LYS A 132 16.67 -42.37 0.69
CA LYS A 132 15.84 -41.48 1.50
C LYS A 132 14.40 -41.38 1.01
N TRP A 133 14.18 -41.43 -0.29
CA TRP A 133 12.83 -41.54 -0.85
C TRP A 133 12.16 -42.87 -0.51
N GLU A 134 12.92 -43.98 -0.52
CA GLU A 134 12.43 -45.28 -0.08
C GLU A 134 12.05 -45.26 1.41
N GLU A 135 12.88 -44.65 2.26
CA GLU A 135 12.56 -44.40 3.68
C GLU A 135 11.31 -43.52 3.85
N PHE A 136 11.13 -42.48 3.02
CA PHE A 136 9.97 -41.58 3.07
C PHE A 136 8.66 -42.29 2.71
N ASP A 137 8.69 -43.16 1.69
CA ASP A 137 7.52 -43.89 1.21
C ASP A 137 7.01 -44.94 2.21
N GLU A 138 7.89 -45.44 3.08
CA GLU A 138 7.53 -46.38 4.17
C GLU A 138 6.93 -45.69 5.41
N LEU A 139 7.03 -44.37 5.53
CA LEU A 139 6.61 -43.61 6.72
C LEU A 139 5.15 -43.11 6.64
N ASP A 140 4.47 -43.15 7.79
CA ASP A 140 3.09 -42.66 7.91
C ASP A 140 2.99 -41.15 7.59
N GLU A 141 1.92 -40.76 6.89
CA GLU A 141 1.68 -39.39 6.39
C GLU A 141 1.75 -38.31 7.46
N ASN A 142 1.46 -38.62 8.72
CA ASN A 142 1.44 -37.65 9.81
C ASN A 142 2.56 -37.85 10.84
N SER A 143 3.59 -38.63 10.51
CA SER A 143 4.71 -38.88 11.42
C SER A 143 5.74 -37.74 11.39
N GLU A 144 6.23 -37.35 12.58
CA GLU A 144 7.30 -36.35 12.74
C GLU A 144 8.61 -36.82 12.07
N ASP A 145 8.80 -38.13 11.96
CA ASP A 145 9.94 -38.74 11.29
C ASP A 145 9.87 -38.54 9.76
N ARG A 146 8.67 -38.53 9.17
CA ARG A 146 8.47 -38.24 7.74
C ARG A 146 8.86 -36.80 7.39
N GLU A 147 8.57 -35.84 8.26
CA GLU A 147 9.02 -34.46 8.08
C GLU A 147 10.55 -34.33 8.15
N LYS A 148 11.21 -35.08 9.03
CA LYS A 148 12.68 -35.10 9.16
C LYS A 148 13.35 -35.72 7.93
N VAL A 149 12.81 -36.83 7.43
CA VAL A 149 13.30 -37.48 6.21
C VAL A 149 13.12 -36.54 5.01
N LEU A 150 11.95 -35.91 4.88
CA LEU A 150 11.69 -34.92 3.82
C LEU A 150 12.66 -33.73 3.86
N ALA A 151 13.00 -33.23 5.05
CA ALA A 151 13.99 -32.16 5.19
C ALA A 151 15.39 -32.61 4.73
N SER A 152 15.79 -33.86 5.01
CA SER A 152 17.05 -34.42 4.55
C SER A 152 17.08 -34.65 3.02
N ILE A 153 15.95 -35.07 2.45
CA ILE A 153 15.77 -35.17 0.99
C ILE A 153 15.99 -33.80 0.35
N TYR A 154 15.33 -32.74 0.84
CA TYR A 154 15.51 -31.40 0.29
C TYR A 154 16.95 -30.89 0.41
N GLU A 155 17.67 -31.24 1.47
CA GLU A 155 19.07 -30.90 1.61
C GLU A 155 19.93 -31.59 0.55
N LEU A 156 19.71 -32.89 0.31
CA LEU A 156 20.40 -33.68 -0.71
C LEU A 156 20.05 -33.20 -2.12
N GLU A 157 18.76 -32.98 -2.41
CA GLU A 157 18.30 -32.43 -3.69
C GLU A 157 18.94 -31.07 -3.97
N SER A 158 19.07 -30.19 -2.96
CA SER A 158 19.70 -28.88 -3.17
C SER A 158 21.16 -28.94 -3.63
N LYS A 159 21.84 -30.07 -3.41
CA LYS A 159 23.24 -30.29 -3.80
C LYS A 159 23.37 -30.71 -5.27
N ILE A 160 22.31 -31.28 -5.87
CA ILE A 160 22.31 -31.80 -7.25
C ILE A 160 21.33 -31.07 -8.19
N ALA A 161 20.20 -30.59 -7.67
CA ALA A 161 19.17 -29.88 -8.42
C ALA A 161 19.62 -28.43 -8.66
N TYR A 162 20.31 -28.22 -9.77
CA TYR A 162 20.76 -26.90 -10.16
C TYR A 162 20.09 -26.45 -11.45
N LEU A 163 19.18 -25.47 -11.32
CA LEU A 163 18.61 -24.70 -12.42
C LEU A 163 19.29 -23.32 -12.48
N PRO A 164 20.55 -23.25 -12.94
CA PRO A 164 21.37 -22.05 -12.87
C PRO A 164 20.65 -20.81 -13.42
N PHE A 165 20.01 -20.93 -14.58
CA PHE A 165 19.43 -19.78 -15.25
C PHE A 165 18.35 -19.07 -14.40
N LEU A 166 17.64 -19.78 -13.53
CA LEU A 166 16.66 -19.21 -12.59
C LEU A 166 17.30 -18.37 -11.49
N GLU A 167 18.55 -18.67 -11.13
CA GLU A 167 19.31 -17.93 -10.12
C GLU A 167 19.88 -16.61 -10.65
N SER A 168 20.04 -16.50 -11.97
CA SER A 168 20.59 -15.31 -12.63
C SER A 168 19.90 -14.03 -12.14
N PRO A 169 20.63 -13.07 -11.54
CA PRO A 169 20.06 -11.80 -11.09
C PRO A 169 19.35 -11.06 -12.23
N ARG A 170 19.91 -11.14 -13.45
CA ARG A 170 19.34 -10.51 -14.64
C ARG A 170 18.01 -11.15 -15.03
N TYR A 171 17.89 -12.47 -14.92
CA TYR A 171 16.66 -13.19 -15.21
C TYR A 171 15.56 -12.84 -14.20
N LYS A 172 15.86 -12.90 -12.90
CA LYS A 172 14.93 -12.53 -11.82
C LYS A 172 14.42 -11.09 -11.97
N VAL A 173 15.33 -10.16 -12.23
CA VAL A 173 14.98 -8.74 -12.44
C VAL A 173 14.15 -8.57 -13.70
N ALA A 174 14.52 -9.19 -14.82
CA ALA A 174 13.75 -9.08 -16.07
C ALA A 174 12.31 -9.58 -15.91
N ARG A 175 12.10 -10.68 -15.19
CA ARG A 175 10.76 -11.25 -14.95
C ARG A 175 9.91 -10.45 -13.97
N ARG A 176 10.53 -9.68 -13.07
CA ARG A 176 9.82 -8.96 -12.00
C ARG A 176 9.71 -7.45 -12.22
N SER A 177 10.70 -6.85 -12.89
CA SER A 177 10.81 -5.39 -13.06
C SER A 177 9.59 -4.72 -13.68
N PRO A 178 8.86 -5.30 -14.66
CA PRO A 178 7.64 -4.69 -15.19
C PRO A 178 6.55 -4.56 -14.11
N GLY A 179 6.35 -5.60 -13.29
CA GLY A 179 5.42 -5.59 -12.17
C GLY A 179 5.87 -4.63 -11.05
N ASP A 180 7.16 -4.59 -10.73
CA ASP A 180 7.70 -3.69 -9.70
C ASP A 180 7.50 -2.21 -10.08
N ALA A 181 7.68 -1.87 -11.36
CA ALA A 181 7.45 -0.51 -11.86
C ALA A 181 5.99 -0.07 -11.68
N LEU A 182 5.04 -0.92 -12.08
CA LEU A 182 3.60 -0.67 -11.93
C LEU A 182 3.18 -0.63 -10.47
N ALA A 183 3.72 -1.51 -9.62
CA ALA A 183 3.46 -1.51 -8.19
C ALA A 183 3.96 -0.22 -7.52
N LYS A 184 5.11 0.31 -7.96
CA LYS A 184 5.63 1.59 -7.49
C LYS A 184 4.72 2.76 -7.89
N GLU A 185 4.22 2.77 -9.11
CA GLU A 185 3.22 3.76 -9.56
C GLU A 185 1.92 3.66 -8.77
N ALA A 186 1.44 2.44 -8.53
CA ALA A 186 0.25 2.17 -7.72
C ALA A 186 0.41 2.71 -6.30
N GLN A 187 1.57 2.47 -5.68
CA GLN A 187 1.88 2.95 -4.33
C GLN A 187 1.91 4.48 -4.26
N ALA A 188 2.49 5.15 -5.26
CA ALA A 188 2.51 6.61 -5.33
C ALA A 188 1.08 7.19 -5.40
N LYS A 189 0.19 6.56 -6.19
CA LYS A 189 -1.22 6.93 -6.26
C LYS A 189 -1.99 6.63 -4.98
N MET A 190 -1.69 5.52 -4.31
CA MET A 190 -2.25 5.21 -3.01
C MET A 190 -1.89 6.29 -1.98
N GLU A 191 -0.62 6.72 -1.95
CA GLU A 191 -0.16 7.75 -1.03
C GLU A 191 -0.78 9.12 -1.32
N GLU A 192 -0.96 9.47 -2.60
CA GLU A 192 -1.71 10.66 -3.02
C GLU A 192 -3.16 10.63 -2.51
N GLY A 193 -3.83 9.48 -2.63
CA GLY A 193 -5.19 9.28 -2.12
C GLY A 193 -5.28 9.39 -0.59
N ILE A 194 -4.31 8.82 0.13
CA ILE A 194 -4.24 8.92 1.60
C ILE A 194 -4.10 10.38 2.04
N LYS A 195 -3.21 11.15 1.40
CA LYS A 195 -3.03 12.58 1.69
C LYS A 195 -4.31 13.36 1.44
N ALA A 196 -4.96 13.14 0.30
CA ALA A 196 -6.24 13.77 -0.03
C ALA A 196 -7.33 13.42 1.01
N ASN A 197 -7.41 12.15 1.41
CA ASN A 197 -8.36 11.71 2.44
C ASN A 197 -8.14 12.42 3.77
N GLN A 198 -6.89 12.49 4.24
CA GLN A 198 -6.55 13.15 5.50
C GLN A 198 -6.91 14.64 5.49
N ILE A 199 -6.72 15.32 4.36
CA ILE A 199 -7.11 16.72 4.22
C ILE A 199 -8.65 16.86 4.22
N GLY A 200 -9.36 16.00 3.49
CA GLY A 200 -10.83 15.98 3.50
C GLY A 200 -11.41 15.74 4.89
N ASP A 201 -10.87 14.77 5.64
CA ASP A 201 -11.24 14.48 7.02
C ASP A 201 -11.01 15.69 7.95
N ALA A 202 -9.92 16.44 7.73
CA ALA A 202 -9.65 17.65 8.49
C ALA A 202 -10.70 18.75 8.24
N PHE A 203 -11.20 18.90 7.01
CA PHE A 203 -12.32 19.80 6.71
C PHE A 203 -13.65 19.33 7.29
N THR A 204 -13.89 18.01 7.33
CA THR A 204 -15.03 17.44 8.05
C THR A 204 -14.98 17.80 9.54
N LEU A 205 -13.81 17.68 10.17
CA LEU A 205 -13.61 18.06 11.56
C LEU A 205 -13.81 19.57 11.80
N ILE A 206 -13.34 20.42 10.89
CA ILE A 206 -13.58 21.88 10.94
C ILE A 206 -15.09 22.19 10.90
N THR A 207 -15.86 21.47 10.08
CA THR A 207 -17.32 21.62 10.01
C THR A 207 -17.98 21.29 11.36
N VAL A 208 -17.49 20.24 12.04
CA VAL A 208 -17.96 19.88 13.39
C VAL A 208 -17.63 20.99 14.39
N TYR A 209 -16.43 21.57 14.36
CA TYR A 209 -16.07 22.66 15.26
C TYR A 209 -16.89 23.94 15.01
N PHE A 210 -17.16 24.30 13.75
CA PHE A 210 -18.08 25.40 13.47
C PHE A 210 -19.49 25.09 13.98
N THR A 211 -19.97 23.86 13.86
CA THR A 211 -21.28 23.45 14.40
C THR A 211 -21.35 23.62 15.92
N ILE A 212 -20.28 23.27 16.64
CA ILE A 212 -20.17 23.48 18.09
C ILE A 212 -20.18 24.98 18.40
N ALA A 213 -19.42 25.79 17.66
CA ALA A 213 -19.41 27.24 17.85
C ALA A 213 -20.79 27.87 17.60
N LEU A 214 -21.47 27.45 16.52
CA LEU A 214 -22.83 27.88 16.15
C LEU A 214 -23.85 27.49 17.22
N PHE A 215 -23.75 26.28 17.77
CA PHE A 215 -24.62 25.82 18.84
C PHE A 215 -24.53 26.71 20.08
N PHE A 216 -23.31 27.02 20.54
CA PHE A 216 -23.11 27.92 21.67
C PHE A 216 -23.56 29.36 21.39
N ALA A 217 -23.32 29.87 20.17
CA ALA A 217 -23.83 31.18 19.76
C ALA A 217 -25.37 31.22 19.76
N GLY A 218 -26.01 30.16 19.26
CA GLY A 218 -27.47 30.01 19.25
C GLY A 218 -28.07 29.95 20.65
N LEU A 219 -27.48 29.17 21.56
CA LEU A 219 -27.88 29.14 22.96
C LEU A 219 -27.71 30.52 23.62
N ALA A 220 -26.59 31.19 23.37
CA ALA A 220 -26.32 32.51 23.93
C ALA A 220 -27.35 33.56 23.48
N ALA A 221 -27.87 33.46 22.25
CA ALA A 221 -28.91 34.37 21.75
C ALA A 221 -30.26 34.22 22.46
N VAL A 222 -30.55 33.05 23.05
CA VAL A 222 -31.83 32.76 23.72
C VAL A 222 -31.79 33.07 25.23
N LEU A 223 -30.60 32.99 25.85
CA LEU A 223 -30.46 33.18 27.29
C LEU A 223 -30.59 34.67 27.70
N ARG A 224 -31.38 34.90 28.76
CA ARG A 224 -31.64 36.24 29.31
C ARG A 224 -30.60 36.70 30.32
N GLU A 225 -29.85 35.79 30.90
CA GLU A 225 -28.84 36.10 31.93
C GLU A 225 -27.51 36.50 31.26
N ASP A 226 -27.07 37.74 31.52
CA ASP A 226 -25.92 38.33 30.82
C ASP A 226 -24.59 37.59 31.07
N ARG A 227 -24.41 36.98 32.25
CA ARG A 227 -23.19 36.25 32.60
C ARG A 227 -23.05 34.95 31.82
N THR A 228 -24.10 34.13 31.81
CA THR A 228 -24.11 32.86 31.07
C THR A 228 -24.05 33.10 29.57
N ARG A 229 -24.76 34.12 29.07
CA ARG A 229 -24.66 34.57 27.68
C ARG A 229 -23.22 34.93 27.29
N LEU A 230 -22.52 35.73 28.11
CA LEU A 230 -21.15 36.12 27.83
C LEU A 230 -20.19 34.91 27.86
N MET A 231 -20.36 33.98 28.79
CA MET A 231 -19.57 32.74 28.86
C MET A 231 -19.74 31.89 27.59
N LEU A 232 -20.98 31.68 27.13
CA LEU A 232 -21.27 30.92 25.93
C LEU A 232 -20.75 31.62 24.65
N LEU A 233 -20.91 32.95 24.55
CA LEU A 233 -20.35 33.72 23.42
C LEU A 233 -18.83 33.69 23.40
N GLY A 234 -18.18 33.77 24.57
CA GLY A 234 -16.72 33.65 24.68
C GLY A 234 -16.23 32.28 24.23
N LEU A 235 -16.89 31.20 24.68
CA LEU A 235 -16.57 29.84 24.25
C LEU A 235 -16.80 29.63 22.75
N SER A 236 -17.94 30.10 22.24
CA SER A 236 -18.27 30.08 20.81
C SER A 236 -17.19 30.80 19.99
N GLY A 237 -16.82 32.03 20.39
CA GLY A 237 -15.78 32.81 19.72
C GLY A 237 -14.41 32.13 19.73
N LEU A 238 -14.03 31.48 20.84
CA LEU A 238 -12.78 30.74 20.94
C LEU A 238 -12.75 29.56 19.97
N VAL A 239 -13.79 28.72 19.98
CA VAL A 239 -13.90 27.56 19.07
C VAL A 239 -13.97 28.02 17.62
N PHE A 240 -14.70 29.11 17.34
CA PHE A 240 -14.82 29.70 16.00
C PHE A 240 -13.46 30.16 15.46
N LEU A 241 -12.70 30.92 16.25
CA LEU A 241 -11.38 31.42 15.85
C LEU A 241 -10.39 30.27 15.64
N PHE A 242 -10.41 29.28 16.52
CA PHE A 242 -9.62 28.06 16.36
C PHE A 242 -9.95 27.32 15.05
N SER A 243 -11.24 27.18 14.74
CA SER A 243 -11.72 26.53 13.51
C SER A 243 -11.31 27.30 12.26
N LEU A 244 -11.47 28.62 12.29
CA LEU A 244 -11.09 29.51 11.19
C LEU A 244 -9.58 29.45 10.93
N LEU A 245 -8.77 29.50 12.00
CA LEU A 245 -7.32 29.40 11.88
C LEU A 245 -6.90 28.05 11.28
N ARG A 246 -7.48 26.94 11.77
CA ARG A 246 -7.26 25.60 11.20
C ARG A 246 -7.64 25.54 9.73
N MET A 247 -8.78 26.13 9.36
CA MET A 247 -9.28 26.15 7.98
C MET A 247 -8.35 26.89 7.03
N VAL A 248 -7.84 28.06 7.43
CA VAL A 248 -6.95 28.88 6.58
C VAL A 248 -5.54 28.27 6.44
N LEU A 249 -5.12 27.43 7.38
CA LEU A 249 -3.82 26.74 7.34
C LEU A 249 -3.84 25.44 6.50
N LEU A 250 -5.02 24.91 6.17
CA LEU A 250 -5.13 23.72 5.32
C LEU A 250 -5.09 24.08 3.83
N PRO A 251 -4.57 23.20 2.97
CA PRO A 251 -4.65 23.40 1.53
C PRO A 251 -6.10 23.26 1.04
N PHE A 252 -6.54 24.24 0.25
CA PHE A 252 -7.80 24.18 -0.46
C PHE A 252 -7.66 23.31 -1.71
N ALA A 253 -8.71 22.54 -2.04
CA ALA A 253 -8.74 21.71 -3.23
C ALA A 253 -8.86 22.53 -4.52
#